data_AF-A0A1E2V854-F1
#
_entry.id   AF-A0A1E2V854-F1
#
_cell.length_a   1.000
_cell.length_b   1.000
_cell.length_c   1.000
_cell.angle_alpha   90.00
_cell.angle_beta   90.00
_cell.angle_gamma   90.00
#
_symmetry.space_group_name_H-M   'P 1'
#
loop_
_entity.id
_entity.type
_entity.pdbx_description
1 polymer ?
#
loop_
_entity_poly.entity_id
_entity_poly.type
_entity_poly.pdbx_seq_one_letter_code
_entity_poly.pdbx_strand_id
1 'polypeptide(L)'
;MKDTTHDVGNAGRHQYPASRAIQARLVAQNSSFRQFALERGYKPRTVTQVVARWANKQEMPRGHLSLCILRDLSRTIGQEIVPGILGLTNTLEKNDDRPMS
;
A
#
# COMPACT_ATOMS: atom_id res chain seq x y z
N MET A 1 -29.45 1.90 -14.94
CA MET A 1 -28.48 2.65 -14.11
C MET A 1 -28.25 1.83 -12.85
N LYS A 2 -27.01 1.41 -12.55
CA LYS A 2 -26.75 0.52 -11.41
C LYS A 2 -26.31 1.35 -10.21
N ASP A 3 -27.00 1.08 -9.11
CA ASP A 3 -27.06 1.80 -7.85
C ASP A 3 -25.69 1.95 -7.18
N THR A 4 -25.29 3.19 -6.90
CA THR A 4 -24.16 3.50 -6.02
C THR A 4 -24.68 3.52 -4.58
N THR A 5 -24.96 2.35 -4.02
CA THR A 5 -25.28 2.21 -2.60
C THR A 5 -24.00 2.26 -1.78
N HIS A 6 -23.96 3.22 -0.86
CA HIS A 6 -23.02 3.35 0.23
C HIS A 6 -22.95 2.06 1.06
N ASP A 7 -21.79 1.39 1.08
CA ASP A 7 -21.50 0.37 2.09
C ASP A 7 -20.73 1.02 3.25
N VAL A 8 -21.49 1.59 4.19
CA VAL A 8 -21.03 1.81 5.56
C VAL A 8 -21.27 0.53 6.35
N GLY A 9 -20.44 -0.49 6.09
CA GLY A 9 -20.48 -1.79 6.74
C GLY A 9 -19.40 -1.96 7.82
N ASN A 10 -19.81 -1.81 9.07
CA ASN A 10 -19.10 -2.29 10.27
C ASN A 10 -19.01 -3.83 10.24
N ALA A 11 -18.13 -4.41 9.42
CA ALA A 11 -17.91 -5.85 9.36
C ALA A 11 -16.70 -6.24 10.23
N GLY A 12 -16.97 -6.97 11.29
CA GLY A 12 -15.98 -7.43 12.25
C GLY A 12 -14.76 -8.09 11.60
N ARG A 13 -13.57 -7.74 12.10
CA ARG A 13 -12.36 -8.58 12.17
C ARG A 13 -12.10 -9.51 10.97
N HIS A 14 -12.24 -9.05 9.73
CA HIS A 14 -11.59 -9.70 8.60
C HIS A 14 -10.09 -9.38 8.68
N GLN A 15 -9.37 -10.11 9.54
CA GLN A 15 -7.94 -10.31 9.35
C GLN A 15 -7.79 -11.13 8.07
N TYR A 16 -7.64 -10.44 6.95
CA TYR A 16 -7.29 -11.06 5.68
C TYR A 16 -5.96 -11.82 5.87
N PRO A 17 -5.83 -13.06 5.37
CA PRO A 17 -4.60 -13.85 5.54
C PRO A 17 -3.35 -13.12 5.01
N ALA A 18 -3.50 -12.31 3.96
CA ALA A 18 -2.41 -11.48 3.44
C ALA A 18 -1.99 -10.34 4.39
N SER A 19 -2.91 -9.73 5.15
CA SER A 19 -2.52 -8.69 6.12
C SER A 19 -1.74 -9.30 7.29
N ARG A 20 -2.03 -10.55 7.66
CA ARG A 20 -1.21 -11.30 8.64
C ARG A 20 0.20 -11.60 8.12
N ALA A 21 0.34 -11.99 6.85
CA ALA A 21 1.66 -12.22 6.25
C ALA A 21 2.51 -10.95 6.22
N ILE A 22 1.92 -9.80 5.85
CA ILE A 22 2.61 -8.50 5.88
C ILE A 22 2.95 -8.11 7.32
N GLN A 23 2.04 -8.32 8.27
CA GLN A 23 2.29 -8.06 9.68
C GLN A 23 3.44 -8.90 10.23
N ALA A 24 3.50 -10.20 9.88
CA ALA A 24 4.58 -11.09 10.30
C ALA A 24 5.95 -10.60 9.80
N ARG A 25 6.02 -10.09 8.56
CA ARG A 25 7.25 -9.50 8.01
C ARG A 25 7.66 -8.21 8.75
N LEU A 26 6.71 -7.34 9.07
CA LEU A 26 7.00 -6.15 9.87
C LEU A 26 7.50 -6.51 11.27
N VAL A 27 6.87 -7.49 11.92
CA VAL A 27 7.29 -7.97 13.25
C VAL A 27 8.67 -8.61 13.20
N ALA A 28 9.01 -9.36 12.15
CA ALA A 28 10.35 -9.89 11.93
C ALA A 28 11.43 -8.79 11.82
N GLN A 29 11.03 -7.56 11.51
CA GLN A 29 11.90 -6.37 11.48
C GLN A 29 11.75 -5.49 12.73
N ASN A 30 11.19 -6.01 13.83
CA ASN A 30 10.88 -5.25 15.06
C ASN A 30 9.95 -4.03 14.84
N SER A 31 9.10 -4.08 13.82
CA SER A 31 8.14 -3.03 13.49
C SER A 31 6.70 -3.55 13.54
N SER A 32 5.74 -2.66 13.30
CA SER A 32 4.31 -2.94 13.24
C SER A 32 3.63 -1.97 12.28
N PHE A 33 2.39 -2.26 11.84
CA PHE A 33 1.64 -1.30 10.99
C PHE A 33 1.53 0.08 11.62
N ARG A 34 1.41 0.15 12.96
CA ARG A 34 1.35 1.41 13.68
C ARG A 34 2.69 2.15 13.60
N GLN A 35 3.80 1.48 13.92
CA GLN A 35 5.14 2.10 13.88
C GLN A 35 5.50 2.54 12.45
N PHE A 36 5.33 1.65 11.46
CA PHE A 36 5.50 1.97 10.05
C PHE A 36 4.70 3.22 9.65
N ALA A 37 3.42 3.29 10.05
CA ALA A 37 2.59 4.43 9.72
C ALA A 37 3.13 5.72 10.33
N LEU A 38 3.51 5.70 11.61
CA LEU A 38 4.03 6.89 12.30
C LEU A 38 5.37 7.34 11.73
N GLU A 39 6.29 6.41 11.42
CA GLU A 39 7.60 6.71 10.82
C GLU A 39 7.49 7.35 9.43
N ARG A 40 6.46 6.96 8.66
CA ARG A 40 6.21 7.49 7.31
C ARG A 40 5.21 8.65 7.28
N GLY A 41 4.70 9.09 8.43
CA GLY A 41 3.72 10.19 8.51
C GLY A 41 2.29 9.82 8.08
N TYR A 42 1.97 8.53 7.99
CA TYR A 42 0.63 8.03 7.69
C TYR A 42 -0.23 7.85 8.95
N LYS A 43 -1.55 7.91 8.79
CA LYS A 43 -2.50 7.52 9.84
C LYS A 43 -2.53 5.99 9.94
N PRO A 44 -2.33 5.36 11.12
CA PRO A 44 -2.34 3.90 11.27
C PRO A 44 -3.62 3.24 10.73
N ARG A 45 -4.79 3.86 10.95
CA ARG A 45 -6.08 3.36 10.43
C ARG A 45 -6.09 3.32 8.89
N THR A 46 -5.54 4.34 8.24
CA THR A 46 -5.47 4.39 6.78
C THR A 46 -4.59 3.28 6.23
N VAL A 47 -3.43 3.03 6.86
CA VAL A 47 -2.55 1.93 6.45
C VAL A 47 -3.27 0.59 6.55
N THR A 48 -3.91 0.29 7.68
CA THR A 48 -4.64 -0.97 7.87
C THR A 48 -5.78 -1.14 6.84
N GLN A 49 -6.54 -0.08 6.56
CA GLN A 49 -7.63 -0.13 5.57
C GLN A 49 -7.11 -0.35 4.15
N VAL A 50 -6.02 0.31 3.77
CA VAL A 50 -5.40 0.16 2.45
C VAL A 50 -4.86 -1.26 2.29
N VAL A 51 -4.13 -1.79 3.28
CA VAL A 51 -3.60 -3.16 3.25
C VAL A 51 -4.73 -4.18 3.18
N ALA A 52 -5.76 -4.04 4.03
CA ALA A 52 -6.92 -4.93 4.01
C ALA A 52 -7.65 -4.94 2.66
N ARG A 53 -7.72 -3.79 1.99
CA ARG A 53 -8.38 -3.64 0.70
C ARG A 53 -7.58 -4.20 -0.47
N TRP A 54 -6.25 -4.05 -0.47
CA TRP A 54 -5.41 -4.26 -1.66
C TRP A 54 -4.45 -5.47 -1.58
N ALA A 55 -4.12 -6.00 -0.39
CA ALA A 55 -3.10 -7.04 -0.26
C ALA A 55 -3.41 -8.39 -0.95
N ASN A 56 -4.64 -8.59 -1.43
CA ASN A 56 -5.07 -9.76 -2.21
C ASN A 56 -5.50 -9.40 -3.64
N LYS A 57 -5.29 -8.15 -4.06
CA LYS A 57 -5.72 -7.67 -5.38
C LYS A 57 -4.54 -7.72 -6.33
N GLN A 58 -4.82 -8.16 -7.55
CA GLN A 58 -3.86 -8.09 -8.67
C GLN A 58 -3.95 -6.74 -9.40
N GLU A 59 -4.97 -5.95 -9.07
CA GLU A 59 -5.21 -4.63 -9.67
C GLU A 59 -4.45 -3.53 -8.92
N MET A 60 -4.00 -2.52 -9.67
CA MET A 60 -3.30 -1.36 -9.12
C MET A 60 -4.27 -0.42 -8.38
N PRO A 61 -3.89 0.13 -7.21
CA PRO A 61 -4.65 1.19 -6.56
C PRO A 61 -4.77 2.43 -7.45
N ARG A 62 -6.01 2.91 -7.61
CA ARG A 62 -6.29 4.16 -8.34
C ARG A 62 -6.00 5.43 -7.52
N GLY A 63 -5.87 5.30 -6.20
CA GLY A 63 -5.66 6.44 -5.29
C GLY A 63 -4.18 6.65 -4.96
N HIS A 64 -3.69 7.89 -5.11
CA HIS A 64 -2.30 8.26 -4.84
C HIS A 64 -1.83 7.86 -3.43
N LEU A 65 -2.65 8.10 -2.40
CA LEU A 65 -2.30 7.74 -1.03
C LEU A 65 -2.20 6.21 -0.83
N SER A 66 -3.12 5.44 -1.42
CA SER A 66 -3.06 3.97 -1.37
C SER A 66 -1.81 3.46 -2.07
N LEU A 67 -1.47 4.07 -3.21
CA LEU A 67 -0.28 3.74 -3.97
C LEU A 67 1.01 3.99 -3.17
N CYS A 68 1.15 5.18 -2.58
CA CYS A 68 2.31 5.52 -1.74
C CYS A 68 2.45 4.55 -0.57
N ILE A 69 1.36 4.28 0.16
CA ILE A 69 1.37 3.35 1.31
C ILE A 69 1.81 1.95 0.89
N LEU A 70 1.24 1.39 -0.18
CA LEU A 70 1.57 0.04 -0.63
C LEU A 70 2.99 -0.05 -1.19
N ARG A 71 3.46 0.98 -1.88
CA ARG A 71 4.83 1.07 -2.39
C ARG A 71 5.83 1.12 -1.24
N ASP A 72 5.60 1.99 -0.27
CA ASP A 72 6.50 2.16 0.87
C ASP A 72 6.52 0.89 1.74
N LEU A 73 5.36 0.28 1.99
CA LEU A 73 5.30 -1.02 2.65
C LEU A 73 6.05 -2.10 1.87
N SER A 74 5.88 -2.16 0.56
CA SER A 74 6.55 -3.16 -0.29
C SER A 74 8.07 -3.02 -0.23
N ARG A 75 8.57 -1.78 -0.21
CA ARG A 75 10.00 -1.48 0.00
C ARG A 75 10.46 -1.90 1.39
N THR A 76 9.68 -1.59 2.43
CA THR A 76 10.01 -1.96 3.81
C THR A 76 10.08 -3.48 4.01
N ILE A 77 9.10 -4.23 3.52
CA ILE A 77 9.06 -5.70 3.73
C ILE A 77 9.89 -6.49 2.70
N GLY A 78 10.46 -5.82 1.70
CA GLY A 78 11.24 -6.42 0.61
C GLY A 78 10.41 -7.30 -0.34
N GLN A 79 9.10 -7.09 -0.41
CA GLN A 79 8.18 -7.87 -1.24
C GLN A 79 7.07 -6.97 -1.78
N GLU A 80 6.75 -7.11 -3.07
CA GLU A 80 5.58 -6.45 -3.65
C GLU A 80 4.28 -6.96 -3.02
N ILE A 81 3.51 -6.04 -2.44
CA ILE A 81 2.16 -6.33 -1.95
C ILE A 81 1.15 -6.41 -3.10
N VAL A 82 1.34 -5.57 -4.12
CA VAL A 82 0.58 -5.59 -5.38
C VAL A 82 1.60 -5.70 -6.52
N PRO A 83 1.41 -6.60 -7.49
CA PRO A 83 2.34 -6.76 -8.60
C PRO A 83 2.59 -5.45 -9.35
N GLY A 84 3.86 -5.13 -9.60
CA GLY A 84 4.27 -3.95 -10.37
C GLY A 84 4.19 -2.62 -9.61
N ILE A 85 3.85 -2.62 -8.32
CA ILE A 85 3.77 -1.40 -7.50
C ILE A 85 5.13 -0.69 -7.38
N LEU A 86 6.25 -1.42 -7.47
CA LEU A 86 7.59 -0.84 -7.42
C LEU A 86 8.05 -0.30 -8.78
N GLY A 87 7.49 -0.78 -9.89
CA GLY A 87 7.87 -0.39 -11.26
C GLY A 87 7.29 0.94 -11.76
N LEU A 88 6.29 1.51 -11.07
CA LEU A 88 5.59 2.72 -11.54
C LEU A 88 6.47 3.99 -11.57
N THR A 89 7.59 4.02 -10.84
CA THR A 89 8.41 5.23 -10.69
C THR A 89 9.33 5.55 -11.87
N ASN A 90 9.36 4.72 -12.92
CA ASN A 90 10.31 4.90 -14.03
C ASN A 90 9.88 5.92 -15.10
N THR A 91 8.73 6.60 -14.94
CA THR A 91 8.20 7.49 -15.99
C THR A 91 8.35 8.99 -15.70
N LEU A 92 8.73 9.39 -14.47
CA LEU A 92 8.88 10.80 -14.12
C LEU A 92 10.34 11.27 -13.93
N GLU A 93 11.32 10.36 -13.91
CA GLU A 93 12.75 10.72 -13.78
C GLU A 93 13.52 10.67 -15.11
N LYS A 94 12.85 10.48 -16.25
CA LYS A 94 13.48 10.35 -17.58
C LYS A 94 13.32 11.59 -18.50
N ASN A 95 13.27 12.81 -17.95
CA ASN A 95 13.19 14.04 -18.76
C ASN A 95 14.26 15.11 -18.48
N ASP A 96 15.20 14.90 -17.55
CA ASP A 96 16.25 15.88 -17.24
C ASP A 96 17.64 15.58 -17.86
N ASP A 97 17.76 14.55 -18.70
CA ASP A 97 18.99 14.28 -19.45
C ASP A 97 18.95 14.95 -20.84
N ARG A 98 18.76 16.28 -20.85
CA ARG A 98 18.98 17.09 -22.06
C ARG A 98 20.40 17.66 -21.97
N PRO A 99 21.39 17.16 -22.75
CA PRO A 99 22.67 17.85 -22.84
C PRO A 99 22.42 19.22 -23.49
N MET A 100 22.73 20.29 -22.75
CA MET A 100 22.86 21.63 -23.30
C MET A 100 23.80 21.55 -24.51
N SER A 101 23.29 21.88 -25.70
CA SER A 101 24.09 22.28 -26.86
C SER A 101 24.16 23.79 -26.90
#